data_AF-A0A7H8IW75-F1
#
_entry.id   AF-A0A7H8IW75-F1
#
_cell.length_a   1.000
_cell.length_b   1.000
_cell.length_c   1.000
_cell.angle_alpha   90.00
_cell.angle_beta   90.00
_cell.angle_gamma   90.00
#
_symmetry.space_group_name_H-M   'P 1'
#
loop_
_entity.id
_entity.type
_entity.pdbx_description
1 polymer ?
#
loop_
_entity_poly.entity_id
_entity_poly.type
_entity_poly.pdbx_seq_one_letter_code
_entity_poly.pdbx_strand_id
1 'polypeptide(L)'
;MTERTIHLVADASSRDTRKFRVRALRWFATVQLDRDNYVDAESSRGSEPTLPADYIEAVNRARYAAIDRIRYDGYQGSFYFGNGPRWIDLCARFRDVEATVEALRAAELEHNYSGLHVLADRLALPVDEWLGPGERELIRGVDFDSPPGVFLKFLRAKATKCGLRLNGRATAGSVWVRPTLSAAQKQIREMFPEQYPGWVDRWTGYVESDDAPFRPWVGGSGEDLSRGAIPVQFQQLETASSHECPCGMRLRDTGDDDNVHRVHHVAWALGVRVSKGLDWWGDLAIVTTQSPISWRKLAHQVARMPQREYNYDFPSWSHLGEPEATTDNYRAYLLKVDECIIGYVAAHDTNEHRRWDLIDGSTCRDADATLRPRIILIWVADSYRHRGIGATLVQALATDFGCKVADVSWSTPVSAAGQRLARRLSPDGIWVS
;
A
#
# COMPACT_ATOMS: atom_id res chain seq x y z
N MET A 1 6.22 -26.69 -22.19
CA MET A 1 5.75 -27.91 -21.51
C MET A 1 4.27 -28.04 -21.81
N THR A 2 3.82 -29.15 -22.39
CA THR A 2 2.40 -29.42 -22.70
C THR A 2 1.72 -30.05 -21.47
N GLU A 3 0.42 -29.83 -21.32
CA GLU A 3 -0.36 -30.54 -20.28
C GLU A 3 -0.26 -32.05 -20.50
N ARG A 4 -0.09 -32.82 -19.42
CA ARG A 4 -0.03 -34.29 -19.50
C ARG A 4 -0.63 -34.95 -18.27
N THR A 5 -1.17 -36.15 -18.47
CA THR A 5 -1.73 -37.00 -17.42
C THR A 5 -0.90 -38.28 -17.30
N ILE A 6 -0.52 -38.65 -16.08
CA ILE A 6 0.27 -39.86 -15.78
C ILE A 6 -0.56 -40.74 -14.85
N HIS A 7 -0.90 -41.95 -15.28
CA HIS A 7 -1.64 -42.90 -14.44
C HIS A 7 -0.68 -43.66 -13.52
N LEU A 8 -1.07 -43.82 -12.25
CA LEU A 8 -0.28 -44.56 -11.25
C LEU A 8 -0.53 -46.07 -11.27
N VAL A 9 -1.65 -46.51 -11.85
CA VAL A 9 -2.02 -47.92 -12.02
C VAL A 9 -1.98 -48.28 -13.50
N ALA A 10 -1.53 -49.50 -13.83
CA ALA A 10 -1.37 -49.98 -15.19
C ALA A 10 -2.67 -50.01 -16.00
N ASP A 11 -3.81 -50.25 -15.34
CA ASP A 11 -5.13 -50.21 -15.95
C ASP A 11 -5.79 -48.84 -15.71
N ALA A 12 -5.84 -48.03 -16.76
CA ALA A 12 -6.48 -46.71 -16.75
C ALA A 12 -8.02 -46.77 -16.56
N SER A 13 -8.63 -47.94 -16.68
CA SER A 13 -10.06 -48.17 -16.46
C SER A 13 -10.41 -48.62 -15.03
N SER A 14 -9.41 -48.86 -14.18
CA SER A 14 -9.60 -49.28 -12.78
C SER A 14 -10.28 -48.18 -11.94
N ARG A 15 -11.12 -48.60 -10.99
CA ARG A 15 -11.75 -47.70 -9.99
C ARG A 15 -10.74 -47.21 -8.92
N ASP A 16 -9.57 -47.82 -8.82
CA ASP A 16 -8.43 -47.39 -7.98
C ASP A 16 -7.48 -46.45 -8.75
N THR A 17 -8.00 -45.72 -9.73
CA THR A 17 -7.16 -44.85 -10.58
C THR A 17 -6.78 -43.57 -9.84
N ARG A 18 -5.55 -43.56 -9.32
CA ARG A 18 -4.82 -42.34 -8.99
C ARG A 18 -4.05 -41.86 -10.22
N LYS A 19 -3.99 -40.56 -10.43
CA LYS A 19 -3.28 -39.98 -11.58
C LYS A 19 -2.64 -38.64 -11.24
N PHE A 20 -1.53 -38.34 -11.88
CA PHE A 20 -0.96 -37.01 -11.88
C PHE A 20 -1.48 -36.21 -13.06
N ARG A 21 -1.92 -34.98 -12.81
CA ARG A 21 -2.16 -33.97 -13.84
C ARG A 21 -1.05 -32.92 -13.73
N VAL A 22 -0.27 -32.77 -14.78
CA VAL A 22 0.77 -31.75 -14.87
C VAL A 22 0.29 -30.65 -15.79
N ARG A 23 0.13 -29.44 -15.24
CA ARG A 23 -0.35 -28.27 -15.97
C ARG A 23 0.71 -27.18 -15.97
N ALA A 24 1.15 -26.79 -17.16
CA ALA A 24 2.04 -25.64 -17.31
C ALA A 24 1.25 -24.33 -17.17
N LEU A 25 1.69 -23.46 -16.27
CA LEU A 25 1.24 -22.07 -16.17
C LEU A 25 2.32 -21.14 -16.74
N ARG A 26 2.12 -19.82 -16.69
CA ARG A 26 3.08 -18.85 -17.25
C ARG A 26 4.46 -18.89 -16.58
N TRP A 27 4.51 -19.12 -15.27
CA TRP A 27 5.74 -19.00 -14.46
C TRP A 27 6.26 -20.32 -13.88
N PHE A 28 5.37 -21.29 -13.71
CA PHE A 28 5.64 -22.56 -13.06
C PHE A 28 4.66 -23.61 -13.58
N ALA A 29 4.78 -24.85 -13.14
CA ALA A 29 3.81 -25.90 -13.41
C ALA A 29 3.14 -26.35 -12.10
N THR A 30 1.86 -26.71 -12.18
CA THR A 30 1.16 -27.40 -11.10
C THR A 30 1.22 -28.89 -11.35
N VAL A 31 1.68 -29.65 -10.35
CA VAL A 31 1.63 -31.11 -10.30
C VAL A 31 0.54 -31.48 -9.31
N GLN A 32 -0.57 -31.97 -9.83
CA GLN A 32 -1.73 -32.39 -9.04
C GLN A 32 -1.76 -33.92 -8.97
N LEU A 33 -1.73 -34.48 -7.77
CA LEU A 33 -2.13 -35.87 -7.52
C LEU A 33 -3.64 -35.90 -7.32
N ASP A 34 -4.34 -36.48 -8.29
CA ASP A 34 -5.78 -36.68 -8.30
C ASP A 34 -6.08 -38.09 -7.77
N ARG A 35 -6.76 -38.13 -6.62
CA ARG A 35 -7.17 -39.33 -5.88
C ARG A 35 -8.68 -39.47 -5.82
N ASP A 36 -9.43 -38.69 -6.61
CA ASP A 36 -10.88 -38.55 -6.46
C ASP A 36 -11.60 -39.90 -6.60
N ASN A 37 -11.32 -40.62 -7.69
CA ASN A 37 -11.86 -41.97 -7.94
C ASN A 37 -11.46 -42.98 -6.86
N TYR A 38 -10.22 -42.91 -6.36
CA TYR A 38 -9.72 -43.79 -5.31
C TYR A 38 -10.48 -43.56 -4.01
N VAL A 39 -10.67 -42.29 -3.64
CA VAL A 39 -11.41 -41.92 -2.44
C VAL A 39 -12.86 -42.40 -2.52
N ASP A 40 -13.53 -42.20 -3.66
CA ASP A 40 -14.90 -42.70 -3.87
C ASP A 40 -15.00 -44.22 -3.76
N ALA A 41 -14.03 -44.95 -4.31
CA ALA A 41 -13.98 -46.41 -4.26
C ALA A 41 -13.80 -46.93 -2.82
N GLU A 42 -12.89 -46.31 -2.05
CA GLU A 42 -12.65 -46.68 -0.64
C GLU A 42 -13.82 -46.28 0.27
N SER A 43 -14.41 -45.10 0.05
CA SER A 43 -15.64 -44.67 0.76
C SER A 43 -16.82 -45.59 0.49
N SER A 44 -16.96 -46.10 -0.74
CA SER A 44 -17.98 -47.10 -1.08
C SER A 44 -17.77 -48.45 -0.37
N ARG A 45 -16.55 -48.72 0.13
CA ARG A 45 -16.20 -49.90 0.94
C ARG A 45 -16.31 -49.64 2.45
N GLY A 46 -16.79 -48.45 2.85
CA GLY A 46 -16.94 -48.06 4.26
C GLY A 46 -15.65 -47.57 4.91
N SER A 47 -14.58 -47.32 4.15
CA SER A 47 -13.34 -46.72 4.65
C SER A 47 -13.36 -45.21 4.41
N GLU A 48 -12.92 -44.42 5.38
CA GLU A 48 -12.73 -42.97 5.21
C GLU A 48 -11.24 -42.70 4.95
N PRO A 49 -10.79 -42.59 3.69
CA PRO A 49 -9.37 -42.45 3.38
C PRO A 49 -8.88 -41.08 3.85
N THR A 50 -8.11 -41.09 4.93
CA THR A 50 -7.38 -39.94 5.44
C THR A 50 -5.93 -39.98 4.97
N LEU A 51 -5.30 -38.81 4.84
CA LEU A 51 -3.87 -38.73 4.55
C LEU A 51 -3.09 -38.84 5.87
N PRO A 52 -2.03 -39.66 5.95
CA PRO A 52 -1.16 -39.71 7.13
C PRO A 52 -0.58 -38.33 7.47
N ALA A 53 -0.40 -38.05 8.76
CA ALA A 53 0.15 -36.76 9.23
C ALA A 53 1.54 -36.48 8.63
N ASP A 54 2.42 -37.48 8.64
CA ASP A 54 3.77 -37.40 8.09
C ASP A 54 3.77 -37.12 6.58
N TYR A 55 2.80 -37.67 5.84
CA TYR A 55 2.60 -37.38 4.42
C TYR A 55 2.24 -35.89 4.23
N ILE A 56 1.29 -35.39 5.02
CA ILE A 56 0.85 -33.99 4.97
C ILE A 56 2.01 -33.06 5.31
N GLU A 57 2.81 -33.38 6.32
CA GLU A 57 3.99 -32.62 6.71
C GLU A 57 5.03 -32.56 5.58
N ALA A 58 5.39 -33.72 5.01
CA ALA A 58 6.36 -33.79 3.91
C ALA A 58 5.89 -33.02 2.67
N VAL A 59 4.61 -33.15 2.31
CA VAL A 59 4.00 -32.37 1.22
C VAL A 59 4.03 -30.88 1.50
N ASN A 60 3.64 -30.46 2.70
CA ASN A 60 3.62 -29.04 3.08
C ASN A 60 5.04 -28.45 3.03
N ARG A 61 6.03 -29.17 3.56
CA ARG A 61 7.44 -28.74 3.53
C ARG A 61 7.94 -28.54 2.09
N ALA A 62 7.73 -29.52 1.22
CA ALA A 62 8.11 -29.43 -0.20
C ALA A 62 7.36 -28.31 -0.93
N ARG A 63 6.06 -28.17 -0.67
CA ARG A 63 5.21 -27.14 -1.26
C ARG A 63 5.68 -25.74 -0.89
N TYR A 64 5.91 -25.46 0.40
CA TYR A 64 6.32 -24.13 0.85
C TYR A 64 7.71 -23.78 0.32
N ALA A 65 8.65 -24.72 0.31
CA ALA A 65 9.96 -24.52 -0.31
C ALA A 65 9.85 -24.18 -1.81
N ALA A 66 9.01 -24.90 -2.56
CA ALA A 66 8.80 -24.62 -3.97
C ALA A 66 8.13 -23.27 -4.23
N ILE A 67 7.10 -22.92 -3.45
CA ILE A 67 6.41 -21.62 -3.52
C ILE A 67 7.40 -20.47 -3.26
N ASP A 68 8.24 -20.62 -2.23
CA ASP A 68 9.24 -19.62 -1.89
C ASP A 68 10.27 -19.46 -2.99
N ARG A 69 10.72 -20.56 -3.58
CA ARG A 69 11.64 -20.55 -4.72
C ARG A 69 11.03 -19.85 -5.94
N ILE A 70 9.76 -20.13 -6.26
CA ILE A 70 9.05 -19.47 -7.37
C ILE A 70 8.86 -17.96 -7.12
N ARG A 71 8.55 -17.56 -5.88
CA ARG A 71 8.47 -16.14 -5.49
C ARG A 71 9.82 -15.44 -5.55
N TYR A 72 10.87 -16.11 -5.08
CA TYR A 72 12.24 -15.66 -5.16
C TYR A 72 12.67 -15.42 -6.62
N ASP A 73 12.24 -16.29 -7.55
CA ASP A 73 12.48 -16.15 -8.99
C ASP A 73 11.64 -15.02 -9.63
N GLY A 74 10.70 -14.42 -8.90
CA GLY A 74 10.02 -13.17 -9.26
C GLY A 74 8.51 -13.24 -9.46
N TYR A 75 7.88 -14.39 -9.26
CA TYR A 75 6.42 -14.51 -9.32
C TYR A 75 5.75 -13.81 -8.14
N GLN A 76 4.84 -12.88 -8.43
CA GLN A 76 4.12 -12.09 -7.40
C GLN A 76 2.67 -12.52 -7.20
N GLY A 77 2.17 -13.46 -8.01
CA GLY A 77 0.77 -13.87 -7.94
C GLY A 77 0.48 -14.79 -6.74
N SER A 78 -0.81 -15.09 -6.60
CA SER A 78 -1.29 -16.07 -5.63
C SER A 78 -1.01 -17.49 -6.09
N PHE A 79 -0.99 -18.41 -5.12
CA PHE A 79 -0.95 -19.85 -5.35
C PHE A 79 -2.26 -20.45 -4.84
N TYR A 80 -2.81 -21.38 -5.61
CA TYR A 80 -3.98 -22.16 -5.24
C TYR A 80 -3.55 -23.61 -5.17
N PHE A 81 -3.84 -24.28 -4.07
CA PHE A 81 -3.49 -25.67 -3.85
C PHE A 81 -4.48 -26.33 -2.90
N GLY A 82 -4.85 -27.58 -3.19
CA GLY A 82 -5.54 -28.48 -2.28
C GLY A 82 -4.56 -29.38 -1.51
N ASN A 83 -4.94 -29.70 -0.27
CA ASN A 83 -4.28 -30.68 0.60
C ASN A 83 -5.29 -31.70 1.16
N GLY A 84 -6.40 -31.88 0.45
CA GLY A 84 -7.47 -32.79 0.86
C GLY A 84 -7.17 -34.23 0.46
N PRO A 85 -7.91 -35.20 1.01
CA PRO A 85 -7.74 -36.61 0.66
C PRO A 85 -7.96 -36.89 -0.83
N ARG A 86 -8.76 -36.07 -1.53
CA ARG A 86 -9.06 -36.23 -2.97
C ARG A 86 -8.01 -35.61 -3.90
N TRP A 87 -7.30 -34.57 -3.46
CA TRP A 87 -6.35 -33.87 -4.32
C TRP A 87 -5.23 -33.22 -3.52
N ILE A 88 -4.01 -33.40 -4.03
CA ILE A 88 -2.80 -32.79 -3.53
C ILE A 88 -2.14 -32.02 -4.65
N ASP A 89 -1.99 -30.71 -4.47
CA ASP A 89 -1.35 -29.85 -5.45
C ASP A 89 0.03 -29.39 -4.96
N LEU A 90 1.05 -29.54 -5.81
CA LEU A 90 2.36 -28.94 -5.64
C LEU A 90 2.67 -28.02 -6.82
N CYS A 91 3.18 -26.84 -6.52
CA CYS A 91 3.75 -25.94 -7.53
C CYS A 91 5.22 -26.32 -7.72
N ALA A 92 5.68 -26.42 -8.96
CA ALA A 92 7.05 -26.76 -9.28
C ALA A 92 7.57 -25.86 -10.40
N ARG A 93 8.85 -25.46 -10.33
CA ARG A 93 9.50 -24.84 -11.50
C ARG A 93 9.58 -25.89 -12.60
N PHE A 94 9.60 -25.47 -13.86
CA PHE A 94 9.60 -26.42 -14.99
C PHE A 94 10.70 -27.48 -14.91
N ARG A 95 11.89 -27.12 -14.42
CA ARG A 95 13.02 -28.04 -14.24
C ARG A 95 12.84 -29.05 -13.09
N ASP A 96 11.95 -28.77 -12.15
CA ASP A 96 11.72 -29.59 -10.96
C ASP A 96 10.50 -30.52 -11.12
N VAL A 97 9.73 -30.40 -12.20
CA VAL A 97 8.46 -31.14 -12.40
C VAL A 97 8.61 -32.65 -12.29
N GLU A 98 9.60 -33.25 -12.97
CA GLU A 98 9.80 -34.70 -12.93
C GLU A 98 10.16 -35.17 -11.53
N ALA A 99 11.05 -34.45 -10.84
CA ALA A 99 11.42 -34.75 -9.46
C ALA A 99 10.20 -34.65 -8.53
N THR A 100 9.31 -33.68 -8.73
CA THR A 100 8.06 -33.54 -7.97
C THR A 100 7.12 -34.72 -8.23
N VAL A 101 6.94 -35.13 -9.49
CA VAL A 101 6.10 -36.29 -9.86
C VAL A 101 6.61 -37.56 -9.21
N GLU A 102 7.91 -37.85 -9.33
CA GLU A 102 8.50 -39.07 -8.75
C GLU A 102 8.48 -39.07 -7.22
N ALA A 103 8.73 -37.92 -6.57
CA ALA A 103 8.61 -37.80 -5.12
C ALA A 103 7.19 -38.08 -4.63
N LEU A 104 6.17 -37.54 -5.31
CA LEU A 104 4.77 -37.81 -4.97
C LEU A 104 4.36 -39.26 -5.29
N ARG A 105 4.89 -39.85 -6.36
CA ARG A 105 4.65 -41.26 -6.72
C ARG A 105 5.16 -42.19 -5.63
N ALA A 106 6.41 -42.02 -5.21
CA ALA A 106 7.01 -42.82 -4.13
C ALA A 106 6.25 -42.61 -2.81
N ALA A 107 5.87 -41.37 -2.50
CA ALA A 107 5.08 -41.08 -1.29
C ALA A 107 3.70 -41.75 -1.31
N GLU A 108 3.02 -41.78 -2.47
CA GLU A 108 1.66 -42.35 -2.60
C GLU A 108 1.65 -43.89 -2.69
N LEU A 109 2.60 -44.49 -3.40
CA LEU A 109 2.60 -45.94 -3.63
C LEU A 109 3.39 -46.71 -2.57
N GLU A 110 4.51 -46.15 -2.13
CA GLU A 110 5.49 -46.84 -1.28
C GLU A 110 5.50 -46.31 0.15
N HIS A 111 4.70 -45.27 0.45
CA HIS A 111 4.73 -44.54 1.72
C HIS A 111 6.14 -44.00 2.05
N ASN A 112 6.95 -43.76 1.03
CA ASN A 112 8.31 -43.27 1.15
C ASN A 112 8.37 -41.75 0.95
N TYR A 113 8.49 -40.99 2.04
CA TYR A 113 8.47 -39.51 2.01
C TYR A 113 9.85 -38.88 1.80
N SER A 114 10.92 -39.69 1.74
CA SER A 114 12.30 -39.18 1.58
C SER A 114 12.48 -38.30 0.35
N GLY A 115 11.83 -38.65 -0.78
CA GLY A 115 11.88 -37.84 -2.00
C GLY A 115 11.29 -36.44 -1.82
N LEU A 116 10.23 -36.29 -1.03
CA LEU A 116 9.64 -34.98 -0.72
C LEU A 116 10.54 -34.15 0.19
N HIS A 117 11.20 -34.78 1.18
CA HIS A 117 12.18 -34.10 2.03
C HIS A 117 13.39 -33.63 1.22
N VAL A 118 13.97 -34.50 0.38
CA VAL A 118 15.09 -34.15 -0.52
C VAL A 118 14.70 -33.02 -1.47
N LEU A 119 13.48 -33.06 -2.03
CA LEU A 119 12.97 -31.99 -2.87
C LEU A 119 12.86 -30.67 -2.10
N ALA A 120 12.34 -30.71 -0.86
CA ALA A 120 12.23 -29.53 -0.02
C ALA A 120 13.60 -28.93 0.30
N ASP A 121 14.57 -29.75 0.70
CA ASP A 121 15.92 -29.31 1.06
C ASP A 121 16.66 -28.72 -0.15
N ARG A 122 16.51 -29.31 -1.33
CA ARG A 122 17.06 -28.77 -2.59
C ARG A 122 16.46 -27.41 -2.96
N LEU A 123 15.20 -27.17 -2.60
CA LEU A 123 14.48 -25.93 -2.91
C LEU A 123 14.58 -24.88 -1.80
N ALA A 124 15.09 -25.25 -0.63
CA ALA A 124 15.23 -24.39 0.51
C ALA A 124 16.09 -23.16 0.18
N LEU A 125 15.66 -22.03 0.73
CA LEU A 125 16.37 -20.76 0.64
C LEU A 125 16.89 -20.41 2.04
N PRO A 126 18.10 -19.82 2.18
CA PRO A 126 18.67 -19.45 3.48
C PRO A 126 18.02 -18.17 4.03
N VAL A 127 16.69 -18.17 4.16
CA VAL A 127 15.89 -17.01 4.59
C VAL A 127 16.30 -16.57 6.00
N ASP A 128 16.58 -17.52 6.89
CA ASP A 128 16.97 -17.23 8.27
C ASP A 128 18.33 -16.52 8.35
N GLU A 129 19.26 -16.86 7.44
CA GLU A 129 20.56 -16.19 7.33
C GLU A 129 20.37 -14.78 6.75
N TRP A 130 19.59 -14.65 5.67
CA TRP A 130 19.27 -13.35 5.06
C TRP A 130 18.49 -12.40 5.97
N LEU A 131 17.75 -12.93 6.93
CA LEU A 131 16.97 -12.17 7.93
C LEU A 131 17.56 -12.22 9.34
N GLY A 132 18.81 -12.65 9.50
CA GLY A 132 19.54 -12.57 10.77
C GLY A 132 19.79 -11.13 11.27
N PRO A 133 20.31 -10.98 12.50
CA PRO A 133 20.59 -9.68 13.14
C PRO A 133 21.53 -8.76 12.37
N GLY A 134 21.44 -7.46 12.64
CA GLY A 134 22.38 -6.45 12.13
C GLY A 134 22.09 -5.95 10.72
N GLU A 135 22.73 -4.82 10.38
CA GLU A 135 22.79 -4.36 8.98
C GLU A 135 23.86 -5.14 8.22
N ARG A 136 23.52 -5.57 6.99
CA ARG A 136 24.47 -6.20 6.07
C ARG A 136 24.11 -5.95 4.62
N GLU A 137 25.12 -6.08 3.78
CA GLU A 137 24.97 -6.11 2.34
C GLU A 137 24.92 -7.57 1.87
N LEU A 138 23.85 -7.93 1.16
CA LEU A 138 23.76 -9.18 0.42
C LEU A 138 24.15 -8.88 -1.03
N ILE A 139 25.07 -9.66 -1.60
CA ILE A 139 25.67 -9.44 -2.92
C ILE A 139 25.05 -10.41 -3.93
N ARG A 140 24.64 -9.88 -5.08
CA ARG A 140 24.10 -10.69 -6.18
C ARG A 140 25.20 -11.54 -6.81
N GLY A 141 24.92 -12.81 -7.05
CA GLY A 141 25.86 -13.83 -7.55
C GLY A 141 26.68 -14.49 -6.44
N VAL A 142 26.57 -14.02 -5.20
CA VAL A 142 27.18 -14.64 -4.01
C VAL A 142 26.07 -15.14 -3.07
N ASP A 143 25.23 -14.22 -2.60
CA ASP A 143 24.18 -14.52 -1.63
C ASP A 143 22.84 -14.82 -2.29
N PHE A 144 22.59 -14.26 -3.47
CA PHE A 144 21.36 -14.46 -4.25
C PHE A 144 21.57 -14.19 -5.74
N ASP A 145 20.71 -14.72 -6.59
CA ASP A 145 20.79 -14.64 -8.06
C ASP A 145 19.74 -13.70 -8.67
N SER A 146 18.58 -13.60 -8.02
CA SER A 146 17.42 -12.84 -8.51
C SER A 146 17.73 -11.34 -8.66
N PRO A 147 16.98 -10.59 -9.48
CA PRO A 147 17.14 -9.14 -9.55
C PRO A 147 17.00 -8.48 -8.16
N PRO A 148 17.87 -7.54 -7.75
CA PRO A 148 17.90 -7.01 -6.38
C PRO A 148 16.56 -6.45 -5.88
N GLY A 149 15.81 -5.76 -6.74
CA GLY A 149 14.48 -5.24 -6.40
C GLY A 149 13.43 -6.35 -6.17
N VAL A 150 13.52 -7.47 -6.88
CA VAL A 150 12.67 -8.65 -6.69
C VAL A 150 13.03 -9.36 -5.39
N PHE A 151 14.33 -9.59 -5.19
CA PHE A 151 14.86 -10.22 -3.99
C PHE A 151 14.49 -9.44 -2.72
N LEU A 152 14.65 -8.11 -2.72
CA LEU A 152 14.24 -7.27 -1.59
C LEU A 152 12.74 -7.34 -1.30
N LYS A 153 11.88 -7.39 -2.32
CA LYS A 153 10.43 -7.57 -2.12
C LYS A 153 10.12 -8.94 -1.49
N PHE A 154 10.77 -10.00 -1.96
CA PHE A 154 10.67 -11.34 -1.38
C PHE A 154 11.09 -11.33 0.10
N LEU A 155 12.25 -10.75 0.43
CA LEU A 155 12.74 -10.66 1.81
C LEU A 155 11.81 -9.85 2.70
N ARG A 156 11.22 -8.75 2.21
CA ARG A 156 10.23 -7.98 2.98
C ARG A 156 9.00 -8.82 3.32
N ALA A 157 8.47 -9.57 2.36
CA ALA A 157 7.34 -10.47 2.60
C ALA A 157 7.69 -11.57 3.62
N LYS A 158 8.92 -12.10 3.57
CA LYS A 158 9.43 -13.07 4.55
C LYS A 158 9.58 -12.47 5.93
N ALA A 159 10.20 -11.30 6.03
CA ALA A 159 10.34 -10.58 7.28
C ALA A 159 8.97 -10.35 7.94
N THR A 160 7.97 -9.87 7.19
CA THR A 160 6.61 -9.66 7.71
C THR A 160 5.99 -10.95 8.26
N LYS A 161 6.14 -12.09 7.57
CA LYS A 161 5.66 -13.39 8.07
C LYS A 161 6.36 -13.83 9.35
N CYS A 162 7.63 -13.47 9.51
CA CYS A 162 8.40 -13.69 10.74
C CYS A 162 8.12 -12.63 11.82
N GLY A 163 7.19 -11.70 11.60
CA GLY A 163 6.88 -10.58 12.51
C GLY A 163 8.00 -9.53 12.59
N LEU A 164 8.87 -9.47 11.60
CA LEU A 164 9.96 -8.52 11.46
C LEU A 164 9.57 -7.38 10.50
N ARG A 165 10.13 -6.19 10.77
CA ARG A 165 10.18 -5.08 9.82
C ARG A 165 11.54 -5.10 9.12
N LEU A 166 11.55 -5.15 7.79
CA LEU A 166 12.80 -5.12 7.02
C LEU A 166 13.03 -3.74 6.39
N ASN A 167 13.97 -2.98 6.95
CA ASN A 167 14.50 -1.80 6.28
C ASN A 167 15.57 -2.27 5.30
N GLY A 168 15.32 -2.12 4.00
CA GLY A 168 16.28 -2.56 3.00
C GLY A 168 16.27 -1.70 1.76
N ARG A 169 17.41 -1.69 1.07
CA ARG A 169 17.67 -0.90 -0.14
C ARG A 169 18.33 -1.80 -1.18
N ALA A 170 17.74 -1.86 -2.36
CA ALA A 170 18.34 -2.52 -3.51
C ALA A 170 19.25 -1.54 -4.26
N THR A 171 20.44 -2.00 -4.64
CA THR A 171 21.35 -1.35 -5.57
C THR A 171 21.40 -2.16 -6.87
N ALA A 172 22.27 -1.79 -7.82
CA ALA A 172 22.42 -2.52 -9.08
C ALA A 172 22.94 -3.97 -8.89
N GLY A 173 23.76 -4.20 -7.85
CA GLY A 173 24.43 -5.48 -7.62
C GLY A 173 24.22 -6.07 -6.22
N SER A 174 23.52 -5.39 -5.32
CA SER A 174 23.37 -5.82 -3.93
C SER A 174 22.04 -5.40 -3.32
N VAL A 175 21.73 -5.96 -2.16
CA VAL A 175 20.63 -5.54 -1.30
C VAL A 175 21.14 -5.34 0.11
N TRP A 176 21.06 -4.11 0.59
CA TRP A 176 21.28 -3.79 2.00
C TRP A 176 20.05 -4.15 2.79
N VAL A 177 20.23 -4.88 3.88
CA VAL A 177 19.14 -5.33 4.75
C VAL A 177 19.46 -5.00 6.20
N ARG A 178 18.46 -4.48 6.91
CA ARG A 178 18.43 -4.31 8.34
C ARG A 178 17.06 -4.77 8.86
N PRO A 179 16.89 -6.06 9.13
CA PRO A 179 15.69 -6.54 9.80
C PRO A 179 15.62 -5.92 11.19
N THR A 180 14.41 -5.67 11.69
CA THR A 180 14.17 -5.02 12.98
C THR A 180 12.90 -5.60 13.59
N LEU A 181 12.85 -5.73 14.91
CA LEU A 181 11.62 -6.04 15.62
C LEU A 181 10.88 -4.74 15.92
N SER A 182 9.56 -4.71 15.66
CA SER A 182 8.75 -3.59 16.12
C SER A 182 8.61 -3.65 17.65
N ALA A 183 8.44 -2.51 18.31
CA ALA A 183 8.26 -2.45 19.76
C ALA A 183 7.07 -3.32 20.24
N ALA A 184 5.97 -3.30 19.50
CA ALA A 184 4.80 -4.14 19.80
C ALA A 184 5.10 -5.64 19.68
N GLN A 185 5.82 -6.06 18.63
CA GLN A 185 6.21 -7.47 18.46
C GLN A 185 7.22 -7.91 19.54
N LYS A 186 8.13 -7.02 19.93
CA LYS A 186 9.04 -7.24 21.05
C LYS A 186 8.26 -7.47 22.35
N GLN A 187 7.35 -6.58 22.68
CA GLN A 187 6.53 -6.66 23.90
C GLN A 187 5.64 -7.92 23.93
N ILE A 188 4.98 -8.26 22.82
CA ILE A 188 4.14 -9.48 22.72
C ILE A 188 4.97 -10.73 23.00
N ARG A 189 6.18 -10.81 22.44
CA ARG A 189 7.03 -12.00 22.58
C ARG A 189 7.68 -12.09 23.96
N GLU A 190 8.00 -10.96 24.58
CA GLU A 190 8.43 -10.89 25.99
C GLU A 190 7.30 -11.31 26.95
N MET A 191 6.05 -10.96 26.64
CA MET A 191 4.88 -11.33 27.45
C MET A 191 4.47 -12.80 27.31
N PHE A 192 4.75 -13.43 26.16
CA PHE A 192 4.33 -14.80 25.87
C PHE A 192 5.49 -15.69 25.37
N PRO A 193 6.56 -15.89 26.16
CA PRO A 193 7.75 -16.62 25.72
C PRO A 193 7.45 -18.07 25.33
N GLU A 194 6.50 -18.72 26.00
CA GLU A 194 5.98 -20.07 25.72
C GLU A 194 5.41 -20.20 24.30
N GLN A 195 4.85 -19.12 23.74
CA GLN A 195 4.29 -19.09 22.38
C GLN A 195 5.36 -18.84 21.31
N TYR A 196 6.56 -18.43 21.72
CA TYR A 196 7.69 -18.13 20.84
C TYR A 196 8.98 -18.84 21.33
N PRO A 197 8.98 -20.18 21.46
CA PRO A 197 10.13 -20.92 21.94
C PRO A 197 11.33 -20.71 21.01
N GLY A 198 12.50 -20.42 21.58
CA GLY A 198 13.71 -20.09 20.83
C GLY A 198 13.86 -18.60 20.45
N TRP A 199 12.95 -17.73 20.87
CA TRP A 199 13.09 -16.28 20.70
C TRP A 199 14.00 -15.60 21.74
N VAL A 200 14.58 -16.37 22.68
CA VAL A 200 15.70 -15.90 23.52
C VAL A 200 16.92 -15.65 22.62
N ASP A 201 16.91 -14.44 22.09
CA ASP A 201 18.01 -13.51 21.99
C ASP A 201 19.08 -13.66 20.90
N ARG A 202 18.71 -13.39 19.65
CA ARG A 202 19.66 -12.88 18.62
C ARG A 202 19.56 -11.37 18.39
N TRP A 203 18.55 -10.70 18.94
CA TRP A 203 18.16 -9.32 18.57
C TRP A 203 18.02 -8.36 19.75
N THR A 204 17.77 -8.88 20.94
CA THR A 204 17.88 -8.17 22.22
C THR A 204 19.38 -8.20 22.58
N GLY A 205 19.92 -7.13 23.18
CA GLY A 205 21.36 -7.09 23.51
C GLY A 205 22.37 -7.09 22.34
N TYR A 206 21.96 -7.23 21.07
CA TYR A 206 22.88 -7.05 19.93
C TYR A 206 23.41 -5.62 19.94
N VAL A 207 24.70 -5.49 20.28
CA VAL A 207 25.48 -4.27 20.11
C VAL A 207 26.11 -4.36 18.72
N GLU A 208 25.78 -3.40 17.86
CA GLU A 208 26.36 -3.29 16.53
C GLU A 208 27.88 -3.12 16.69
N SER A 209 28.66 -4.02 16.09
CA SER A 209 30.12 -3.95 16.16
C SER A 209 30.62 -2.64 15.53
N ASP A 210 31.63 -2.01 16.11
CA ASP A 210 32.27 -0.82 15.53
C ASP A 210 32.84 -1.07 14.12
N ASP A 211 33.14 -2.34 13.80
CA ASP A 211 33.61 -2.80 12.48
C ASP A 211 32.47 -3.24 11.53
N ALA A 212 31.20 -3.05 11.91
CA ALA A 212 30.08 -3.44 11.05
C ALA A 212 30.05 -2.60 9.77
N PRO A 213 29.85 -3.21 8.59
CA PRO A 213 29.79 -2.48 7.33
C PRO A 213 28.62 -1.49 7.37
N PHE A 214 28.95 -0.20 7.36
CA PHE A 214 27.99 0.88 7.32
C PHE A 214 27.55 1.12 5.87
N ARG A 215 26.25 1.26 5.67
CA ARG A 215 25.69 1.65 4.38
C ARG A 215 26.30 3.00 3.96
N PRO A 216 26.87 3.11 2.74
CA PRO A 216 27.33 4.40 2.24
C PRO A 216 26.19 5.42 2.24
N TRP A 217 26.42 6.56 2.90
CA TRP A 217 25.46 7.65 3.03
C TRP A 217 25.16 8.26 1.66
N VAL A 218 23.88 8.28 1.27
CA VAL A 218 23.44 8.91 0.01
C VAL A 218 22.27 9.86 0.30
N GLY A 219 22.56 10.93 1.05
CA GLY A 219 21.73 12.13 1.16
C GLY A 219 20.36 11.97 1.85
N GLY A 220 20.28 12.34 3.13
CA GLY A 220 19.04 12.64 3.84
C GLY A 220 19.32 13.50 5.07
N SER A 221 19.18 14.82 4.94
CA SER A 221 19.42 15.82 5.99
C SER A 221 18.63 15.54 7.28
N GLY A 222 19.29 15.40 8.43
CA GLY A 222 18.61 15.58 9.72
C GLY A 222 19.18 14.91 10.97
N GLU A 223 20.20 14.05 10.91
CA GLU A 223 20.63 13.32 12.12
C GLU A 223 21.44 14.15 13.14
N ASP A 224 22.02 15.29 12.74
CA ASP A 224 22.81 16.14 13.65
C ASP A 224 21.97 16.96 14.66
N LEU A 225 20.64 16.97 14.55
CA LEU A 225 19.77 17.76 15.44
C LEU A 225 19.27 17.00 16.69
N SER A 226 19.62 15.71 16.84
CA SER A 226 19.02 14.85 17.88
C SER A 226 19.96 14.55 19.06
N ARG A 227 21.24 14.94 18.99
CA ARG A 227 22.17 14.80 20.13
C ARG A 227 21.78 15.75 21.25
N GLY A 228 21.26 15.19 22.36
CA GLY A 228 20.88 15.93 23.56
C GLY A 228 19.39 16.26 23.71
N ALA A 229 18.53 15.79 22.80
CA ALA A 229 17.09 15.97 22.93
C ALA A 229 16.49 15.10 24.05
N ILE A 230 15.65 15.68 24.89
CA ILE A 230 14.96 14.97 25.98
C ILE A 230 13.90 14.04 25.37
N PRO A 231 13.81 12.75 25.79
CA PRO A 231 12.79 11.83 25.31
C PRO A 231 11.38 12.36 25.60
N VAL A 232 10.50 12.33 24.58
CA VAL A 232 9.10 12.73 24.73
C VAL A 232 8.34 11.70 25.57
N GLN A 233 7.64 12.14 26.60
CA GLN A 233 6.70 11.30 27.36
C GLN A 233 5.37 11.23 26.63
N PHE A 234 4.86 10.02 26.43
CA PHE A 234 3.55 9.79 25.84
C PHE A 234 2.55 9.49 26.96
N GLN A 235 1.52 10.32 27.08
CA GLN A 235 0.34 10.03 27.90
C GLN A 235 -0.73 9.38 27.03
N GLN A 236 -1.27 8.27 27.51
CA GLN A 236 -2.37 7.57 26.86
C GLN A 236 -3.68 8.26 27.27
N LEU A 237 -4.30 8.96 26.32
CA LEU A 237 -5.64 9.53 26.47
C LEU A 237 -6.64 8.59 25.78
N GLU A 238 -7.65 8.13 26.52
CA GLU A 238 -8.79 7.44 25.93
C GLU A 238 -9.65 8.45 25.15
N THR A 239 -9.43 8.51 23.83
CA THR A 239 -10.35 9.23 22.93
C THR A 239 -11.44 8.28 22.45
N ALA A 240 -12.70 8.69 22.62
CA ALA A 240 -13.86 7.96 22.15
C ALA A 240 -13.71 7.59 20.66
N SER A 241 -13.82 6.30 20.34
CA SER A 241 -13.72 5.80 18.97
C SER A 241 -15.03 6.08 18.22
N SER A 242 -15.10 7.20 17.51
CA SER A 242 -16.07 7.30 16.41
C SER A 242 -15.64 6.32 15.32
N HIS A 243 -16.58 5.54 14.78
CA HIS A 243 -16.32 4.61 13.66
C HIS A 243 -15.97 5.32 12.33
N GLU A 244 -15.82 6.64 12.34
CA GLU A 244 -15.53 7.50 11.20
C GLU A 244 -14.24 8.28 11.46
N CYS A 245 -13.26 8.14 10.56
CA CYS A 245 -12.05 8.96 10.55
C CYS A 245 -12.42 10.41 10.20
N PRO A 246 -11.86 11.42 10.88
CA PRO A 246 -12.00 12.83 10.49
C PRO A 246 -11.54 13.12 9.04
N CYS A 247 -10.66 12.28 8.51
CA CYS A 247 -10.21 12.32 7.12
C CYS A 247 -11.26 11.89 6.09
N GLY A 248 -12.43 11.43 6.53
CA GLY A 248 -13.58 11.03 5.71
C GLY A 248 -13.49 9.62 5.11
N MET A 249 -12.39 8.89 5.31
CA MET A 249 -12.33 7.46 4.93
C MET A 249 -12.99 6.58 6.00
N ARG A 250 -13.86 5.68 5.56
CA ARG A 250 -14.48 4.66 6.43
C ARG A 250 -13.50 3.51 6.62
N LEU A 251 -13.36 3.04 7.86
CA LEU A 251 -12.49 1.91 8.24
C LEU A 251 -12.97 0.53 7.73
N ARG A 252 -14.04 0.46 6.91
CA ARG A 252 -14.84 -0.77 6.70
C ARG A 252 -14.79 -1.39 5.30
N ASP A 253 -13.85 -1.02 4.43
CA ASP A 253 -13.66 -1.76 3.19
C ASP A 253 -12.63 -2.88 3.40
N THR A 254 -13.18 -4.07 3.61
CA THR A 254 -12.49 -5.33 3.88
C THR A 254 -11.51 -5.70 2.76
N GLY A 255 -10.20 -5.77 3.07
CA GLY A 255 -9.27 -6.62 2.31
C GLY A 255 -7.83 -6.15 2.17
N ASP A 256 -7.55 -4.84 2.16
CA ASP A 256 -6.18 -4.33 1.90
C ASP A 256 -5.94 -2.86 2.39
N ASP A 257 -6.79 -2.34 3.28
CA ASP A 257 -7.10 -0.90 3.28
C ASP A 257 -6.48 -0.05 4.41
N ASP A 258 -5.77 -0.64 5.38
CA ASP A 258 -5.10 0.11 6.46
C ASP A 258 -4.00 1.03 5.91
N ASN A 259 -3.26 0.55 4.90
CA ASN A 259 -2.18 1.34 4.32
C ASN A 259 -2.72 2.48 3.43
N VAL A 260 -3.82 2.25 2.71
CA VAL A 260 -4.48 3.28 1.89
C VAL A 260 -5.08 4.35 2.78
N HIS A 261 -5.79 3.94 3.84
CA HIS A 261 -6.32 4.85 4.85
C HIS A 261 -5.19 5.64 5.52
N ARG A 262 -4.10 4.99 5.94
CA ARG A 262 -2.96 5.70 6.54
C ARG A 262 -2.32 6.71 5.58
N VAL A 263 -2.12 6.34 4.31
CA VAL A 263 -1.56 7.25 3.30
C VAL A 263 -2.50 8.43 3.05
N HIS A 264 -3.81 8.19 2.95
CA HIS A 264 -4.82 9.25 2.85
C HIS A 264 -4.81 10.14 4.09
N HIS A 265 -4.73 9.56 5.28
CA HIS A 265 -4.70 10.31 6.54
C HIS A 265 -3.45 11.20 6.63
N VAL A 266 -2.28 10.69 6.20
CA VAL A 266 -1.05 11.50 6.13
C VAL A 266 -1.22 12.64 5.13
N ALA A 267 -1.80 12.38 3.96
CA ALA A 267 -2.04 13.41 2.94
C ALA A 267 -3.06 14.47 3.40
N TRP A 268 -4.12 14.04 4.09
CA TRP A 268 -5.13 14.92 4.67
C TRP A 268 -4.54 15.79 5.79
N ALA A 269 -3.73 15.20 6.68
CA ALA A 269 -3.17 15.90 7.82
C ALA A 269 -2.02 16.85 7.45
N LEU A 270 -1.12 16.42 6.56
CA LEU A 270 0.15 17.10 6.27
C LEU A 270 0.22 17.71 4.86
N GLY A 271 -0.72 17.38 3.98
CA GLY A 271 -0.72 17.83 2.58
C GLY A 271 -0.35 16.74 1.57
N VAL A 272 -0.70 16.97 0.31
CA VAL A 272 -0.51 16.01 -0.77
C VAL A 272 0.90 16.15 -1.34
N ARG A 273 1.70 15.09 -1.31
CA ARG A 273 3.07 15.12 -1.82
C ARG A 273 3.11 15.41 -3.32
N VAL A 274 3.95 16.36 -3.72
CA VAL A 274 4.22 16.65 -5.13
C VAL A 274 4.92 15.45 -5.77
N SER A 275 4.50 15.11 -7.00
CA SER A 275 5.10 13.99 -7.74
C SER A 275 6.56 14.28 -8.10
N LYS A 276 7.43 13.26 -7.95
CA LYS A 276 8.85 13.38 -8.35
C LYS A 276 8.94 13.68 -9.86
N GLY A 277 9.64 14.75 -10.23
CA GLY A 277 9.82 15.18 -11.61
C GLY A 277 8.83 16.23 -12.11
N LEU A 278 8.06 16.85 -11.20
CA LEU A 278 7.32 18.07 -11.52
C LEU A 278 8.18 19.29 -11.20
N ASP A 279 8.52 20.08 -12.22
CA ASP A 279 9.32 21.29 -12.05
C ASP A 279 8.49 22.40 -11.37
N TRP A 280 8.80 22.68 -10.10
CA TRP A 280 8.04 23.60 -9.25
C TRP A 280 8.96 24.73 -8.76
N TRP A 281 8.70 25.97 -9.17
CA TRP A 281 9.64 27.10 -9.02
C TRP A 281 9.23 28.18 -8.00
N GLY A 282 8.08 28.05 -7.34
CA GLY A 282 7.61 29.02 -6.33
C GLY A 282 6.83 28.36 -5.19
N ASP A 283 6.15 29.13 -4.34
CA ASP A 283 5.34 28.56 -3.25
C ASP A 283 3.90 28.23 -3.70
N LEU A 284 3.43 28.90 -4.75
CA LEU A 284 2.07 28.78 -5.28
C LEU A 284 2.12 28.44 -6.78
N ALA A 285 1.34 27.46 -7.21
CA ALA A 285 1.12 27.15 -8.62
C ALA A 285 -0.34 27.40 -9.01
N ILE A 286 -0.54 27.95 -10.20
CA ILE A 286 -1.86 28.12 -10.83
C ILE A 286 -1.99 27.07 -11.93
N VAL A 287 -2.97 26.19 -11.79
CA VAL A 287 -3.27 25.12 -12.75
C VAL A 287 -4.55 25.48 -13.48
N THR A 288 -4.44 25.65 -14.79
CA THR A 288 -5.57 25.89 -15.69
C THR A 288 -5.98 24.59 -16.39
N THR A 289 -7.14 24.60 -17.04
CA THR A 289 -7.60 23.48 -17.88
C THR A 289 -6.66 23.21 -19.07
N GLN A 290 -5.83 24.18 -19.44
CA GLN A 290 -4.82 24.06 -20.50
C GLN A 290 -3.44 23.60 -19.98
N SER A 291 -3.26 23.47 -18.66
CA SER A 291 -1.98 23.08 -18.07
C SER A 291 -1.57 21.65 -18.45
N PRO A 292 -0.26 21.30 -18.37
CA PRO A 292 0.20 19.94 -18.65
C PRO A 292 -0.54 18.89 -17.80
N ILE A 293 -0.70 17.69 -18.34
CA ILE A 293 -1.50 16.63 -17.71
C ILE A 293 -1.00 16.24 -16.30
N SER A 294 0.30 16.37 -16.04
CA SER A 294 0.89 16.12 -14.71
C SER A 294 0.34 17.09 -13.66
N TRP A 295 0.21 18.37 -13.99
CA TRP A 295 -0.38 19.40 -13.14
C TRP A 295 -1.88 19.20 -12.93
N ARG A 296 -2.61 18.87 -14.00
CA ARG A 296 -4.06 18.61 -13.93
C ARG A 296 -4.39 17.36 -13.11
N LYS A 297 -3.57 16.30 -13.20
CA LYS A 297 -3.68 15.11 -12.34
C LYS A 297 -3.38 15.41 -10.88
N LEU A 298 -2.40 16.28 -10.61
CA LEU A 298 -2.08 16.71 -9.25
C LEU A 298 -3.22 17.53 -8.64
N ALA A 299 -3.78 18.50 -9.38
CA ALA A 299 -4.96 19.26 -8.94
C ALA A 299 -6.15 18.34 -8.64
N HIS A 300 -6.41 17.37 -9.52
CA HIS A 300 -7.44 16.35 -9.28
C HIS A 300 -7.17 15.54 -8.00
N GLN A 301 -5.93 15.10 -7.78
CA GLN A 301 -5.57 14.34 -6.57
C GLN A 301 -5.81 15.16 -5.29
N VAL A 302 -5.48 16.46 -5.31
CA VAL A 302 -5.73 17.36 -4.18
C VAL A 302 -7.23 17.60 -3.99
N ALA A 303 -8.00 17.77 -5.07
CA ALA A 303 -9.46 17.96 -5.03
C ALA A 303 -10.21 16.76 -4.41
N ARG A 304 -9.61 15.56 -4.43
CA ARG A 304 -10.17 14.37 -3.76
C ARG A 304 -10.06 14.42 -2.23
N MET A 305 -9.16 15.23 -1.66
CA MET A 305 -9.03 15.36 -0.20
C MET A 305 -10.32 15.92 0.44
N PRO A 306 -10.78 17.12 0.06
CA PRO A 306 -12.04 17.65 0.57
C PRO A 306 -13.26 16.85 0.12
N GLN A 307 -13.21 16.22 -1.08
CA GLN A 307 -14.27 15.30 -1.52
C GLN A 307 -14.51 14.18 -0.52
N ARG A 308 -13.43 13.52 -0.08
CA ARG A 308 -13.51 12.42 0.90
C ARG A 308 -13.86 12.93 2.29
N GLU A 309 -13.21 14.01 2.73
CA GLU A 309 -13.45 14.61 4.06
C GLU A 309 -14.93 14.98 4.27
N TYR A 310 -15.59 15.53 3.25
CA TYR A 310 -16.97 16.02 3.35
C TYR A 310 -18.00 15.17 2.59
N ASN A 311 -17.59 14.02 2.04
CA ASN A 311 -18.42 13.09 1.28
C ASN A 311 -19.19 13.73 0.11
N TYR A 312 -18.51 14.55 -0.71
CA TYR A 312 -19.09 15.06 -1.95
C TYR A 312 -19.09 13.99 -3.05
N ASP A 313 -20.13 13.99 -3.89
CA ASP A 313 -20.28 13.01 -4.98
C ASP A 313 -19.21 13.15 -6.07
N PHE A 314 -18.65 14.36 -6.25
CA PHE A 314 -17.65 14.66 -7.28
C PHE A 314 -16.54 15.58 -6.75
N PRO A 315 -15.30 15.46 -7.27
CA PRO A 315 -14.21 16.38 -6.93
C PRO A 315 -14.44 17.73 -7.59
N SER A 316 -13.99 18.80 -6.93
CA SER A 316 -14.03 20.18 -7.46
C SER A 316 -13.03 20.43 -8.60
N TRP A 317 -12.40 19.39 -9.14
CA TRP A 317 -11.56 19.46 -10.33
C TRP A 317 -11.66 18.15 -11.10
N SER A 318 -12.19 18.22 -12.33
CA SER A 318 -12.43 17.06 -13.20
C SER A 318 -11.79 17.17 -14.59
N HIS A 319 -11.05 18.25 -14.87
CA HIS A 319 -10.44 18.52 -16.19
C HIS A 319 -9.20 17.65 -16.46
N LEU A 320 -9.42 16.35 -16.69
CA LEU A 320 -8.37 15.36 -16.99
C LEU A 320 -8.22 15.03 -18.49
N GLY A 321 -9.10 15.58 -19.35
CA GLY A 321 -9.13 15.36 -20.80
C GLY A 321 -8.03 16.10 -21.57
N GLU A 322 -8.27 16.44 -22.84
CA GLU A 322 -7.33 17.27 -23.60
C GLU A 322 -7.28 18.71 -23.06
N PRO A 323 -6.15 19.44 -23.22
CA PRO A 323 -6.06 20.85 -22.86
C PRO A 323 -7.08 21.68 -23.65
N GLU A 324 -8.04 22.28 -22.94
CA GLU A 324 -9.10 23.09 -23.55
C GLU A 324 -9.27 24.38 -22.76
N ALA A 325 -9.49 25.51 -23.45
CA ALA A 325 -9.82 26.77 -22.80
C ALA A 325 -11.30 26.76 -22.38
N THR A 326 -11.59 27.09 -21.13
CA THR A 326 -12.97 27.27 -20.68
C THR A 326 -13.38 28.74 -20.77
N THR A 327 -14.65 29.00 -21.08
CA THR A 327 -15.18 30.38 -21.20
C THR A 327 -15.30 31.10 -19.85
N ASP A 328 -15.28 30.35 -18.75
CA ASP A 328 -15.36 30.82 -17.37
C ASP A 328 -14.00 30.86 -16.66
N ASN A 329 -12.88 30.71 -17.38
CA ASN A 329 -11.53 30.81 -16.82
C ASN A 329 -11.29 29.92 -15.57
N TYR A 330 -11.57 28.63 -15.73
CA TYR A 330 -11.50 27.65 -14.64
C TYR A 330 -10.04 27.35 -14.26
N ARG A 331 -9.72 27.50 -12.97
CA ARG A 331 -8.35 27.38 -12.46
C ARG A 331 -8.29 26.89 -11.01
N ALA A 332 -7.17 26.24 -10.67
CA ALA A 332 -6.87 25.76 -9.34
C ALA A 332 -5.54 26.32 -8.82
N TYR A 333 -5.52 26.78 -7.58
CA TYR A 333 -4.34 27.29 -6.89
C TYR A 333 -3.85 26.24 -5.91
N LEU A 334 -2.58 25.86 -6.04
CA LEU A 334 -1.93 24.84 -5.23
C LEU A 334 -0.79 25.49 -4.43
N LEU A 335 -0.92 25.56 -3.10
CA LEU A 335 0.12 26.11 -2.22
C LEU A 335 0.96 24.98 -1.62
N LYS A 336 2.28 25.07 -1.76
CA LYS A 336 3.26 24.06 -1.37
C LYS A 336 4.12 24.52 -0.19
N VAL A 337 4.41 23.60 0.72
CA VAL A 337 5.46 23.69 1.75
C VAL A 337 6.12 22.31 1.88
N ASP A 338 7.46 22.25 1.94
CA ASP A 338 8.23 21.01 2.14
C ASP A 338 7.81 19.83 1.25
N GLU A 339 7.70 20.08 -0.07
CA GLU A 339 7.26 19.08 -1.06
C GLU A 339 5.81 18.58 -0.94
N CYS A 340 5.00 19.21 -0.09
CA CYS A 340 3.59 18.89 0.12
C CYS A 340 2.69 20.07 -0.22
N ILE A 341 1.58 19.80 -0.91
CA ILE A 341 0.52 20.77 -1.18
C ILE A 341 -0.37 20.84 0.06
N ILE A 342 -0.27 21.95 0.77
CA ILE A 342 -0.96 22.19 2.04
C ILE A 342 -2.25 23.00 1.88
N GLY A 343 -2.45 23.60 0.71
CA GLY A 343 -3.56 24.50 0.43
C GLY A 343 -4.05 24.38 -1.01
N TYR A 344 -5.36 24.46 -1.20
CA TYR A 344 -6.04 24.29 -2.47
C TYR A 344 -7.23 25.24 -2.60
N VAL A 345 -7.35 25.93 -3.73
CA VAL A 345 -8.57 26.63 -4.15
C VAL A 345 -8.90 26.28 -5.59
N ALA A 346 -10.13 25.86 -5.87
CA ALA A 346 -10.68 25.84 -7.23
C ALA A 346 -11.62 27.02 -7.42
N ALA A 347 -11.51 27.69 -8.57
CA ALA A 347 -12.32 28.84 -8.92
C ALA A 347 -12.63 28.90 -10.42
N HIS A 348 -13.74 29.55 -10.76
CA HIS A 348 -14.06 30.04 -12.09
C HIS A 348 -14.67 31.43 -11.97
N ASP A 349 -14.68 32.19 -13.05
CA ASP A 349 -15.26 33.51 -13.10
C ASP A 349 -16.73 33.41 -13.53
N THR A 350 -17.63 34.10 -12.83
CA THR A 350 -19.05 34.18 -13.17
C THR A 350 -19.57 35.59 -12.93
N ASN A 351 -20.77 35.88 -13.42
CA ASN A 351 -21.44 37.17 -13.28
C ASN A 351 -22.79 37.03 -12.57
N GLU A 352 -23.08 35.90 -11.91
CA GLU A 352 -24.34 35.69 -11.20
C GLU A 352 -24.09 35.65 -9.70
N HIS A 353 -24.25 36.80 -9.03
CA HIS A 353 -23.95 36.94 -7.61
C HIS A 353 -25.09 37.57 -6.81
N ARG A 354 -25.15 37.22 -5.53
CA ARG A 354 -25.96 37.91 -4.52
C ARG A 354 -25.10 38.21 -3.30
N ARG A 355 -25.35 39.35 -2.64
CA ARG A 355 -24.68 39.65 -1.38
C ARG A 355 -25.34 38.85 -0.26
N TRP A 356 -24.54 38.14 0.53
CA TRP A 356 -24.98 37.46 1.74
C TRP A 356 -24.40 38.15 2.96
N ASP A 357 -25.29 38.67 3.82
CA ASP A 357 -24.90 39.21 5.11
C ASP A 357 -24.64 38.05 6.09
N LEU A 358 -23.39 37.95 6.55
CA LEU A 358 -22.96 36.88 7.47
C LEU A 358 -23.24 37.21 8.94
N ILE A 359 -23.67 38.44 9.26
CA ILE A 359 -24.07 38.91 10.60
C ILE A 359 -25.53 38.55 10.83
N ASP A 360 -26.41 38.99 9.93
CA ASP A 360 -27.87 38.78 10.06
C ASP A 360 -28.34 37.47 9.42
N GLY A 361 -27.45 36.79 8.68
CA GLY A 361 -27.74 35.55 7.95
C GLY A 361 -28.67 35.73 6.75
N SER A 362 -29.11 36.96 6.47
CA SER A 362 -30.05 37.29 5.41
C SER A 362 -29.35 37.38 4.05
N THR A 363 -29.91 36.74 3.04
CA THR A 363 -29.46 36.92 1.64
C THR A 363 -30.10 38.18 1.08
N CYS A 364 -29.31 39.13 0.61
CA CYS A 364 -29.80 40.27 -0.15
C CYS A 364 -30.45 39.77 -1.45
N ARG A 365 -31.63 40.32 -1.82
CA ARG A 365 -32.39 39.88 -3.00
C ARG A 365 -31.83 40.40 -4.32
N ASP A 366 -31.00 41.43 -4.27
CA ASP A 366 -30.52 42.10 -5.47
C ASP A 366 -29.38 41.29 -6.09
N ALA A 367 -29.60 40.85 -7.33
CA ALA A 367 -28.59 40.18 -8.13
C ALA A 367 -27.59 41.21 -8.67
N ASP A 368 -26.31 40.85 -8.65
CA ASP A 368 -25.21 41.65 -9.19
C ASP A 368 -24.58 40.92 -10.38
N ALA A 369 -24.49 41.63 -11.51
CA ALA A 369 -24.01 41.12 -12.80
C ALA A 369 -22.51 41.37 -13.06
N THR A 370 -21.77 41.86 -12.07
CA THR A 370 -20.33 42.12 -12.23
C THR A 370 -19.56 40.81 -12.21
N LEU A 371 -18.69 40.64 -13.21
CA LEU A 371 -17.81 39.48 -13.31
C LEU A 371 -16.88 39.41 -12.09
N ARG A 372 -16.90 38.29 -11.35
CA ARG A 372 -16.04 38.04 -10.18
C ARG A 372 -15.49 36.63 -10.20
N PRO A 373 -14.31 36.41 -9.60
CA PRO A 373 -13.84 35.06 -9.33
C PRO A 373 -14.72 34.42 -8.24
N ARG A 374 -15.23 33.23 -8.51
CA ARG A 374 -16.02 32.42 -7.59
C ARG A 374 -15.21 31.23 -7.11
N ILE A 375 -15.01 31.15 -5.80
CA ILE A 375 -14.47 29.97 -5.11
C ILE A 375 -15.52 28.86 -5.19
N ILE A 376 -15.17 27.76 -5.83
CA ILE A 376 -15.95 26.52 -5.89
C ILE A 376 -15.64 25.67 -4.66
N LEU A 377 -14.37 25.63 -4.29
CA LEU A 377 -13.91 24.86 -3.14
C LEU A 377 -12.60 25.44 -2.65
N ILE A 378 -12.48 25.55 -1.32
CA ILE A 378 -11.23 25.86 -0.63
C ILE A 378 -10.93 24.80 0.41
N TRP A 379 -9.69 24.32 0.45
CA TRP A 379 -9.23 23.30 1.38
C TRP A 379 -7.83 23.60 1.90
N VAL A 380 -7.60 23.25 3.16
CA VAL A 380 -6.30 23.37 3.83
C VAL A 380 -6.06 22.08 4.62
N ALA A 381 -4.86 21.52 4.48
CA ALA A 381 -4.40 20.36 5.23
C ALA A 381 -4.53 20.60 6.74
N ASP A 382 -4.92 19.56 7.49
CA ASP A 382 -5.41 19.73 8.85
C ASP A 382 -4.41 20.43 9.79
N SER A 383 -3.14 20.02 9.74
CA SER A 383 -2.06 20.57 10.59
C SER A 383 -1.74 22.05 10.29
N TYR A 384 -2.20 22.55 9.14
CA TYR A 384 -1.97 23.92 8.65
C TYR A 384 -3.21 24.81 8.77
N ARG A 385 -4.34 24.27 9.25
CA ARG A 385 -5.54 25.05 9.52
C ARG A 385 -5.25 26.12 10.57
N HIS A 386 -6.01 27.21 10.48
CA HIS A 386 -5.87 28.38 11.37
C HIS A 386 -4.55 29.15 11.29
N ARG A 387 -3.63 28.80 10.37
CA ARG A 387 -2.35 29.50 10.15
C ARG A 387 -2.38 30.56 9.02
N GLY A 388 -3.57 31.05 8.65
CA GLY A 388 -3.71 32.04 7.57
C GLY A 388 -3.58 31.52 6.14
N ILE A 389 -3.40 30.21 5.94
CA ILE A 389 -3.27 29.59 4.60
C ILE A 389 -4.50 29.86 3.73
N GLY A 390 -5.70 29.66 4.27
CA GLY A 390 -6.94 29.92 3.54
C GLY A 390 -7.06 31.38 3.09
N ALA A 391 -6.68 32.33 3.97
CA ALA A 391 -6.67 33.75 3.63
C ALA A 391 -5.67 34.08 2.51
N THR A 392 -4.49 33.46 2.57
CA THR A 392 -3.44 33.61 1.55
C THR A 392 -3.91 33.12 0.18
N LEU A 393 -4.62 31.98 0.12
CA LEU A 393 -5.17 31.45 -1.12
C LEU A 393 -6.26 32.37 -1.72
N VAL A 394 -7.16 32.90 -0.89
CA VAL A 394 -8.20 33.84 -1.36
C VAL A 394 -7.56 35.16 -1.83
N GLN A 395 -6.53 35.64 -1.14
CA GLN A 395 -5.77 36.81 -1.58
C GLN A 395 -5.10 36.56 -2.93
N ALA A 396 -4.49 35.39 -3.12
CA ALA A 396 -3.87 35.04 -4.40
C ALA A 396 -4.89 35.00 -5.55
N LEU A 397 -6.08 34.42 -5.32
CA LEU A 397 -7.18 34.44 -6.29
C LEU A 397 -7.62 35.87 -6.63
N ALA A 398 -7.80 36.73 -5.62
CA ALA A 398 -8.20 38.12 -5.83
C ALA A 398 -7.13 38.92 -6.59
N THR A 399 -5.85 38.73 -6.25
CA THR A 399 -4.72 39.38 -6.92
C THR A 399 -4.58 38.92 -8.36
N ASP A 400 -4.72 37.62 -8.64
CA ASP A 400 -4.66 37.07 -10.00
C ASP A 400 -5.80 37.59 -10.89
N PHE A 401 -7.00 37.75 -10.33
CA PHE A 401 -8.12 38.36 -11.05
C PHE A 401 -8.02 39.89 -11.15
N GLY A 402 -7.35 40.55 -10.21
CA GLY A 402 -7.24 42.01 -10.14
C GLY A 402 -8.38 42.69 -9.36
N CYS A 403 -8.97 42.02 -8.35
CA CYS A 403 -10.02 42.57 -7.50
C CYS A 403 -9.62 42.61 -6.01
N LYS A 404 -10.50 43.16 -5.14
CA LYS A 404 -10.31 43.08 -3.69
C LYS A 404 -10.79 41.72 -3.19
N VAL A 405 -10.24 41.26 -2.07
CA VAL A 405 -10.69 40.02 -1.40
C VAL A 405 -12.20 40.03 -1.09
N ALA A 406 -12.76 41.20 -0.75
CA ALA A 406 -14.20 41.36 -0.48
C ALA A 406 -15.09 41.17 -1.74
N ASP A 407 -14.50 41.22 -2.94
CA ASP A 407 -15.17 41.02 -4.22
C ASP A 407 -15.12 39.55 -4.68
N VAL A 408 -14.46 38.66 -3.95
CA VAL A 408 -14.45 37.23 -4.27
C VAL A 408 -15.79 36.60 -3.88
N SER A 409 -16.38 35.87 -4.82
CA SER A 409 -17.65 35.14 -4.61
C SER A 409 -17.40 33.72 -4.10
N TRP A 410 -18.40 33.16 -3.40
CA TRP A 410 -18.33 31.82 -2.82
C TRP A 410 -19.48 30.96 -3.35
N SER A 411 -19.19 29.74 -3.79
CA SER A 411 -20.24 28.78 -4.14
C SER A 411 -21.00 28.34 -2.89
N THR A 412 -22.32 28.27 -2.99
CA THR A 412 -23.15 27.68 -1.92
C THR A 412 -23.29 26.16 -2.10
N PRO A 413 -23.45 25.38 -1.01
CA PRO A 413 -23.45 25.80 0.40
C PRO A 413 -22.03 26.11 0.95
N VAL A 414 -21.93 27.10 1.84
CA VAL A 414 -20.66 27.45 2.51
C VAL A 414 -20.56 26.71 3.84
N SER A 415 -19.51 25.90 4.02
CA SER A 415 -19.27 25.14 5.26
C SER A 415 -19.03 26.06 6.47
N ALA A 416 -19.21 25.54 7.70
CA ALA A 416 -18.95 26.32 8.92
C ALA A 416 -17.52 26.85 9.00
N ALA A 417 -16.54 26.09 8.50
CA ALA A 417 -15.15 26.55 8.40
C ALA A 417 -14.99 27.66 7.36
N GLY A 418 -15.66 27.51 6.20
CA GLY A 418 -15.74 28.53 5.16
C GLY A 418 -16.35 29.84 5.67
N GLN A 419 -17.45 29.78 6.42
CA GLN A 419 -18.08 30.96 7.03
C GLN A 419 -17.14 31.69 8.00
N ARG A 420 -16.39 30.95 8.82
CA ARG A 420 -15.37 31.54 9.72
C ARG A 420 -14.26 32.23 8.94
N LEU A 421 -13.82 31.66 7.81
CA LEU A 421 -12.84 32.30 6.95
C LEU A 421 -13.43 33.55 6.27
N ALA A 422 -14.61 33.43 5.68
CA ALA A 422 -15.34 34.50 5.03
C ALA A 422 -15.54 35.73 5.95
N ARG A 423 -16.01 35.53 7.18
CA ARG A 423 -16.18 36.60 8.17
C ARG A 423 -14.88 37.32 8.53
N ARG A 424 -13.73 36.63 8.51
CA ARG A 424 -12.42 37.25 8.77
C ARG A 424 -11.95 38.09 7.59
N LEU A 425 -12.27 37.67 6.37
CA LEU A 425 -11.82 38.30 5.14
C LEU A 425 -12.72 39.47 4.71
N SER A 426 -14.01 39.38 4.97
CA SER A 426 -15.01 40.38 4.64
C SER A 426 -16.08 40.39 5.73
N PRO A 427 -15.86 41.16 6.81
CA PRO A 427 -16.77 41.23 7.97
C PRO A 427 -18.18 41.66 7.60
N ASP A 428 -18.31 42.53 6.60
CA ASP A 428 -19.57 43.13 6.12
C ASP A 428 -20.36 42.19 5.16
N GLY A 429 -20.08 40.87 5.20
CA GLY A 429 -20.71 39.86 4.34
C GLY A 429 -19.86 39.43 3.15
N ILE A 430 -20.38 38.53 2.32
CA ILE A 430 -19.69 37.99 1.14
C ILE A 430 -20.61 37.95 -0.08
N TRP A 431 -20.03 37.79 -1.26
CA TRP A 431 -20.77 37.44 -2.47
C TRP A 431 -20.97 35.92 -2.53
N VAL A 432 -22.17 35.48 -2.89
CA VAL A 432 -22.51 34.08 -3.11
C VAL A 432 -23.14 33.86 -4.47
N SER A 433 -22.92 32.66 -5.02
CA SER A 433 -23.43 32.20 -6.31
C SER A 433 -23.82 30.73 -6.21
#